data_AF-A0A1S3P0F3-F1
#
_entry.id   AF-A0A1S3P0F3-F1
#
_cell.length_a   1.000
_cell.length_b   1.000
_cell.length_c   1.000
_cell.angle_alpha   90.00
_cell.angle_beta   90.00
_cell.angle_gamma   90.00
#
_symmetry.space_group_name_H-M   'P 1'
#
loop_
_entity.id
_entity.type
_entity.pdbx_description
1 polymer ?
#
loop_
_entity_poly.entity_id
_entity_poly.type
_entity_poly.pdbx_seq_one_letter_code
_entity_poly.pdbx_strand_id
1 'polypeptide(L)'
;MSAVQLLLVPLALWVLQASLCHGACVEVDSDTDAVVNEGFKLGCISCKMRAEVPAEATVEWSFMPKGESEFTKIYSYEDLMSDTPDERFYERLDWKGSKKTKDLQDGSIYILNVTWNDTGTYRCIFTRTLTFSSFKFHNDTTKIVHLNVVPRLTRGIASILSEVMMYVTIVGLQVWLVVEMIYCYRKISAQGEEALRESAAEYLAIASESKENCAMVAVTE
;
A
#
# COMPACT_ATOMS: atom_id res chain seq x y z
N MET A 1 41.34 -12.50 21.82
CA MET A 1 39.94 -12.74 21.39
C MET A 1 39.74 -11.93 20.12
N SER A 2 39.44 -12.59 18.99
CA SER A 2 39.52 -11.97 17.66
C SER A 2 38.44 -10.89 17.49
N ALA A 3 38.77 -9.76 16.85
CA ALA A 3 37.86 -8.62 16.63
C ALA A 3 36.52 -9.02 15.97
N VAL A 4 36.52 -10.13 15.23
CA VAL A 4 35.34 -10.76 14.64
C VAL A 4 34.35 -11.26 15.70
N GLN A 5 34.81 -11.83 16.81
CA GLN A 5 33.95 -12.27 17.92
C GLN A 5 33.31 -11.10 18.67
N LEU A 6 33.97 -9.94 18.75
CA LEU A 6 33.42 -8.76 19.43
C LEU A 6 32.28 -8.08 18.64
N LEU A 7 32.24 -8.24 17.32
CA LEU A 7 31.17 -7.72 16.45
C LEU A 7 29.98 -8.70 16.30
N LEU A 8 30.24 -10.01 16.39
CA LEU A 8 29.20 -11.04 16.29
C LEU A 8 28.27 -11.08 17.51
N VAL A 9 28.79 -10.82 18.71
CA VAL A 9 28.01 -10.82 19.96
C VAL A 9 26.92 -9.74 19.98
N PRO A 10 27.18 -8.46 19.67
CA PRO A 10 26.12 -7.44 19.64
C PRO A 10 25.12 -7.67 18.50
N LEU A 11 25.56 -8.20 17.36
CA LEU A 11 24.67 -8.55 16.25
C LEU A 11 23.71 -9.70 16.62
N ALA A 12 24.23 -10.74 17.29
CA ALA A 12 23.42 -11.85 17.79
C ALA A 12 22.44 -11.40 18.88
N LEU A 13 22.86 -10.50 19.77
CA LEU A 13 21.97 -9.90 20.78
C LEU A 13 20.87 -9.05 20.15
N TRP A 14 21.14 -8.33 19.05
CA TRP A 14 20.14 -7.60 18.29
C TRP A 14 19.10 -8.52 17.63
N VAL A 15 19.53 -9.65 17.06
CA VAL A 15 18.62 -10.66 16.49
C VAL A 15 17.77 -11.32 17.58
N LEU A 16 18.31 -11.53 18.77
CA LEU A 16 17.58 -12.06 19.94
C LEU A 16 16.59 -11.05 20.55
N GLN A 17 16.79 -9.74 20.36
CA GLN A 17 15.89 -8.68 20.83
C GLN A 17 14.85 -8.24 19.79
N ALA A 18 14.89 -8.78 18.58
CA ALA A 18 13.74 -8.69 17.67
C ALA A 18 12.59 -9.51 18.27
N SER A 19 11.79 -8.87 19.13
CA SER A 19 10.54 -9.42 19.59
C SER A 19 9.73 -9.81 18.35
N LEU A 20 9.21 -11.05 18.34
CA LEU A 20 8.23 -11.43 17.33
C LEU A 20 7.06 -10.45 17.48
N CYS A 21 6.98 -9.47 16.57
CA CYS A 21 5.81 -8.63 16.44
C CYS A 21 4.62 -9.57 16.27
N HIS A 22 3.71 -9.55 17.25
CA HIS A 22 2.49 -10.32 17.13
C HIS A 22 1.66 -9.71 16.00
N GLY A 23 1.07 -10.57 15.16
CA GLY A 23 0.17 -10.10 14.11
C GLY A 23 -1.00 -9.34 14.74
N ALA A 24 -1.33 -8.17 14.18
CA ALA A 24 -2.53 -7.44 14.52
C ALA A 24 -3.66 -7.83 13.56
N CYS A 25 -4.90 -7.87 14.07
CA CYS A 25 -6.08 -7.98 13.23
C CYS A 25 -6.47 -6.58 12.76
N VAL A 26 -6.73 -6.42 11.47
CA VAL A 26 -7.25 -5.18 10.89
C VAL A 26 -8.49 -5.49 10.08
N GLU A 27 -9.55 -4.70 10.30
CA GLU A 27 -10.77 -4.82 9.52
C GLU A 27 -10.56 -4.10 8.18
N VAL A 28 -10.74 -4.83 7.09
CA VAL A 28 -10.69 -4.31 5.72
C VAL A 28 -12.00 -4.66 5.04
N ASP A 29 -12.60 -3.69 4.37
CA ASP A 29 -13.81 -3.91 3.59
C ASP A 29 -13.50 -4.76 2.35
N SER A 30 -14.46 -5.58 1.94
CA SER A 30 -14.33 -6.39 0.73
C SER A 30 -14.39 -5.52 -0.52
N ASP A 31 -13.74 -5.99 -1.59
CA ASP A 31 -14.00 -5.49 -2.93
C ASP A 31 -15.49 -5.67 -3.29
N THR A 32 -16.01 -4.76 -4.11
CA THR A 32 -17.42 -4.72 -4.50
C THR A 32 -17.67 -5.14 -5.94
N ASP A 33 -16.65 -5.15 -6.80
CA ASP A 33 -16.78 -5.48 -8.22
C ASP A 33 -16.15 -6.85 -8.53
N ALA A 34 -16.95 -7.76 -9.08
CA ALA A 34 -16.52 -9.11 -9.47
C ALA A 34 -16.61 -9.32 -10.98
N VAL A 35 -15.67 -10.06 -11.57
CA VAL A 35 -15.69 -10.39 -12.99
C VAL A 35 -16.53 -11.64 -13.23
N VAL A 36 -17.38 -11.59 -14.27
CA VAL A 36 -18.16 -12.75 -14.70
C VAL A 36 -17.27 -13.92 -15.13
N ASN A 37 -17.66 -15.15 -14.79
CA ASN A 37 -16.97 -16.42 -15.00
C ASN A 37 -15.60 -16.56 -14.32
N GLU A 38 -15.21 -15.60 -13.48
CA GLU A 38 -14.02 -15.71 -12.63
C GLU A 38 -14.42 -16.07 -11.20
N GLY A 39 -13.44 -16.47 -10.39
CA GLY A 39 -13.67 -16.70 -8.97
C GLY A 39 -13.43 -15.43 -8.16
N PHE A 40 -14.29 -15.15 -7.19
CA PHE A 40 -14.25 -13.92 -6.41
C PHE A 40 -14.23 -14.19 -4.91
N LYS A 41 -13.40 -13.45 -4.17
CA LYS A 41 -13.31 -13.55 -2.70
C LYS A 41 -14.20 -12.47 -2.08
N LEU A 42 -15.24 -12.88 -1.36
CA LEU A 42 -15.98 -11.99 -0.47
C LEU A 42 -15.26 -11.91 0.87
N GLY A 43 -14.67 -10.75 1.13
CA GLY A 43 -14.00 -10.45 2.39
C GLY A 43 -15.01 -10.18 3.51
N CYS A 44 -14.86 -10.85 4.65
CA CYS A 44 -15.56 -10.44 5.86
C CYS A 44 -14.66 -10.64 7.06
N ILE A 45 -14.11 -9.55 7.57
CA ILE A 45 -13.23 -9.57 8.74
C ILE A 45 -13.93 -8.83 9.86
N SER A 46 -13.99 -9.47 11.02
CA SER A 46 -14.42 -8.80 12.25
C SER A 46 -13.39 -9.12 13.33
N CYS A 47 -12.69 -8.08 13.78
CA CYS A 47 -11.65 -8.22 14.78
C CYS A 47 -12.26 -8.13 16.18
N LYS A 48 -11.73 -8.91 17.11
CA LYS A 48 -12.06 -8.74 18.53
C LYS A 48 -11.46 -7.44 19.03
N MET A 49 -12.14 -6.73 19.93
CA MET A 49 -11.54 -5.56 20.60
C MET A 49 -10.28 -5.92 21.37
N ARG A 50 -10.19 -7.16 21.88
CA ARG A 50 -9.09 -7.66 22.69
C ARG A 50 -8.72 -9.07 22.20
N ALA A 51 -7.51 -9.21 21.66
CA ALA A 51 -7.10 -10.42 20.93
C ALA A 51 -6.89 -11.63 21.84
N GLU A 52 -6.44 -11.40 23.08
CA GLU A 52 -6.10 -12.42 24.06
C GLU A 52 -7.30 -13.13 24.68
N VAL A 53 -8.52 -12.60 24.53
CA VAL A 53 -9.72 -13.23 25.10
C VAL A 53 -10.13 -14.39 24.20
N PRO A 54 -10.20 -15.63 24.71
CA PRO A 54 -10.61 -16.77 23.91
C PRO A 54 -12.08 -16.63 23.50
N ALA A 55 -12.37 -16.94 22.23
CA ALA A 55 -13.69 -16.84 21.66
C ALA A 55 -14.02 -18.09 20.84
N GLU A 56 -15.29 -18.45 20.81
CA GLU A 56 -15.86 -19.35 19.82
C GLU A 56 -16.80 -18.53 18.94
N ALA A 57 -16.68 -18.70 17.63
CA ALA A 57 -17.41 -17.90 16.66
C ALA A 57 -18.05 -18.78 15.59
N THR A 58 -19.24 -18.39 15.18
CA THR A 58 -19.99 -18.94 14.05
C THR A 58 -20.14 -17.83 13.01
N VAL A 59 -19.90 -18.17 11.74
CA VAL A 59 -20.07 -17.23 10.62
C VAL A 59 -21.25 -17.68 9.77
N GLU A 60 -22.21 -16.78 9.60
CA GLU A 60 -23.33 -16.98 8.70
C GLU A 60 -23.28 -15.95 7.58
N TRP A 61 -23.49 -16.40 6.35
CA TRP A 61 -23.69 -15.55 5.19
C TRP A 61 -25.13 -15.64 4.72
N SER A 62 -25.71 -14.48 4.45
CA SER A 62 -27.02 -14.33 3.83
C SER A 62 -26.91 -13.47 2.57
N PHE A 63 -27.71 -13.78 1.57
CA PHE A 63 -27.74 -13.09 0.28
C PHE A 63 -29.13 -12.51 0.02
N MET A 64 -29.15 -11.28 -0.51
CA MET A 64 -30.34 -10.59 -0.98
C MET A 64 -30.11 -10.19 -2.45
N PRO A 65 -30.82 -10.81 -3.40
CA PRO A 65 -30.74 -10.46 -4.82
C PRO A 65 -31.14 -9.00 -5.08
N LYS A 66 -30.63 -8.42 -6.17
CA LYS A 66 -31.03 -7.08 -6.59
C LYS A 66 -32.51 -7.05 -6.99
N GLY A 67 -33.34 -6.38 -6.19
CA GLY A 67 -34.79 -6.21 -6.43
C GLY A 67 -35.67 -6.95 -5.43
N GLU A 68 -35.09 -7.81 -4.58
CA GLU A 68 -35.77 -8.44 -3.44
C GLU A 68 -35.45 -7.70 -2.14
N SER A 69 -36.24 -7.93 -1.09
CA SER A 69 -36.08 -7.30 0.23
C SER A 69 -35.72 -8.27 1.36
N GLU A 70 -35.72 -9.57 1.10
CA GLU A 70 -35.46 -10.60 2.11
C GLU A 70 -34.09 -11.23 1.93
N PHE A 71 -33.44 -11.53 3.06
CA PHE A 71 -32.15 -12.22 3.10
C PHE A 71 -32.38 -13.72 3.20
N THR A 72 -31.77 -14.48 2.30
CA THR A 72 -31.74 -15.95 2.38
C THR A 72 -30.38 -16.40 2.87
N LYS A 73 -30.32 -17.32 3.84
CA LYS A 73 -29.07 -17.91 4.31
C LYS A 73 -28.45 -18.75 3.19
N ILE A 74 -27.20 -18.47 2.84
CA ILE A 74 -26.46 -19.16 1.76
C ILE A 74 -25.29 -20.00 2.26
N TYR A 75 -24.70 -19.65 3.40
CA TYR A 75 -23.54 -20.36 3.94
C TYR A 75 -23.49 -20.26 5.46
N SER A 76 -23.06 -21.32 6.12
CA SER A 76 -22.85 -21.39 7.56
C SER A 76 -21.52 -22.06 7.83
N TYR A 77 -20.70 -21.51 8.72
CA TYR A 77 -19.47 -22.12 9.17
C TYR A 77 -19.42 -22.13 10.69
N GLU A 78 -19.44 -23.34 11.27
CA GLU A 78 -19.46 -23.59 12.70
C GLU A 78 -18.64 -24.84 13.00
N ASP A 79 -17.83 -24.79 14.06
CA ASP A 79 -17.03 -25.92 14.56
C ASP A 79 -16.25 -26.70 13.47
N LEU A 80 -15.58 -25.97 12.57
CA LEU A 80 -14.80 -26.50 11.45
C LEU A 80 -15.60 -27.21 10.35
N MET A 81 -16.93 -27.12 10.39
CA MET A 81 -17.85 -27.65 9.39
C MET A 81 -18.51 -26.50 8.63
N SER A 82 -18.66 -26.69 7.32
CA SER A 82 -19.37 -25.77 6.44
C SER A 82 -20.67 -26.37 5.94
N ASP A 83 -21.73 -25.58 5.93
CA ASP A 83 -23.03 -25.93 5.37
C ASP A 83 -23.47 -24.88 4.35
N THR A 84 -24.05 -25.32 3.24
CA THR A 84 -24.51 -24.48 2.12
C THR A 84 -25.96 -24.84 1.82
N PRO A 85 -26.93 -24.22 2.52
CA PRO A 85 -28.34 -24.60 2.42
C PRO A 85 -29.01 -24.16 1.11
N ASP A 86 -28.50 -23.11 0.45
CA ASP A 86 -29.07 -22.59 -0.80
C ASP A 86 -28.51 -23.35 -2.02
N GLU A 87 -29.41 -23.96 -2.80
CA GLU A 87 -29.05 -24.76 -3.98
C GLU A 87 -28.35 -23.94 -5.07
N ARG A 88 -28.61 -22.62 -5.17
CA ARG A 88 -27.96 -21.73 -6.16
C ARG A 88 -26.45 -21.60 -5.97
N PHE A 89 -26.00 -21.80 -4.73
CA PHE A 89 -24.62 -21.66 -4.30
C PHE A 89 -23.95 -22.99 -3.95
N TYR A 90 -24.69 -24.10 -4.08
CA TYR A 90 -24.19 -25.45 -3.80
C TYR A 90 -22.97 -25.77 -4.68
N GLU A 91 -21.92 -26.35 -4.07
CA GLU A 91 -20.62 -26.65 -4.69
C GLU A 91 -19.86 -25.46 -5.32
N ARG A 92 -20.36 -24.22 -5.17
CA ARG A 92 -19.70 -23.00 -5.69
C ARG A 92 -19.00 -22.19 -4.61
N LEU A 93 -19.38 -22.36 -3.34
CA LEU A 93 -18.79 -21.65 -2.22
C LEU A 93 -17.66 -22.46 -1.56
N ASP A 94 -16.52 -21.80 -1.35
CA ASP A 94 -15.38 -22.36 -0.62
C ASP A 94 -14.96 -21.45 0.54
N TRP A 95 -14.50 -22.05 1.65
CA TRP A 95 -14.05 -21.32 2.82
C TRP A 95 -12.60 -20.81 2.67
N LYS A 96 -12.45 -19.49 2.68
CA LYS A 96 -11.13 -18.82 2.66
C LYS A 96 -10.84 -18.02 3.93
N GLY A 97 -11.66 -18.14 4.97
CA GLY A 97 -11.46 -17.51 6.27
C GLY A 97 -10.42 -18.21 7.15
N SER A 98 -10.47 -17.91 8.45
CA SER A 98 -9.62 -18.54 9.47
C SER A 98 -9.80 -20.06 9.48
N LYS A 99 -8.69 -20.80 9.36
CA LYS A 99 -8.69 -22.28 9.31
C LYS A 99 -8.12 -22.84 10.60
N LYS A 100 -8.62 -24.02 11.00
CA LYS A 100 -8.10 -24.81 12.14
C LYS A 100 -8.26 -24.14 13.52
N THR A 101 -9.13 -23.14 13.64
CA THR A 101 -9.45 -22.47 14.91
C THR A 101 -10.96 -22.29 15.04
N LYS A 102 -11.47 -22.29 16.28
CA LYS A 102 -12.85 -21.90 16.59
C LYS A 102 -13.00 -20.40 16.84
N ASP A 103 -11.87 -19.73 17.12
CA ASP A 103 -11.77 -18.28 17.24
C ASP A 103 -11.64 -17.66 15.84
N LEU A 104 -12.79 -17.48 15.18
CA LEU A 104 -12.85 -16.96 13.82
C LEU A 104 -12.82 -15.43 13.83
N GLN A 105 -11.82 -14.85 13.18
CA GLN A 105 -11.71 -13.41 12.93
C GLN A 105 -11.92 -13.06 11.46
N ASP A 106 -11.47 -13.95 10.56
CA ASP A 106 -11.73 -13.86 9.12
C ASP A 106 -12.80 -14.89 8.74
N GLY A 107 -13.92 -14.38 8.23
CA GLY A 107 -15.11 -15.11 7.78
C GLY A 107 -15.27 -15.12 6.26
N SER A 108 -14.19 -14.90 5.52
CA SER A 108 -14.23 -14.77 4.05
C SER A 108 -14.61 -16.06 3.33
N ILE A 109 -15.49 -15.93 2.33
CA ILE A 109 -15.88 -17.00 1.42
C ILE A 109 -15.40 -16.71 0.00
N TYR A 110 -15.27 -17.75 -0.82
CA TYR A 110 -14.89 -17.66 -2.22
C TYR A 110 -16.00 -18.22 -3.09
N ILE A 111 -16.48 -17.42 -4.04
CA ILE A 111 -17.48 -17.82 -5.02
C ILE A 111 -16.74 -18.28 -6.28
N LEU A 112 -16.94 -19.54 -6.66
CA LEU A 112 -16.45 -20.12 -7.91
C LEU A 112 -17.42 -19.80 -9.05
N ASN A 113 -16.86 -19.39 -10.20
CA ASN A 113 -17.59 -19.07 -11.42
C ASN A 113 -18.73 -18.07 -11.16
N VAL A 114 -18.38 -16.81 -10.93
CA VAL A 114 -19.35 -15.73 -10.69
C VAL A 114 -20.24 -15.52 -11.92
N THR A 115 -21.54 -15.34 -11.70
CA THR A 115 -22.56 -15.11 -12.73
C THR A 115 -23.28 -13.80 -12.46
N TRP A 116 -23.99 -13.26 -13.46
CA TRP A 116 -24.76 -12.03 -13.31
C TRP A 116 -25.83 -12.08 -12.21
N ASN A 117 -26.35 -13.28 -11.92
CA ASN A 117 -27.37 -13.52 -10.89
C ASN A 117 -26.82 -13.38 -9.46
N ASP A 118 -25.49 -13.43 -9.30
CA ASP A 118 -24.85 -13.28 -8.00
C ASP A 118 -24.76 -11.80 -7.57
N THR A 119 -25.22 -10.87 -8.43
CA THR A 119 -25.31 -9.43 -8.14
C THR A 119 -26.36 -9.16 -7.07
N GLY A 120 -25.95 -8.51 -5.98
CA GLY A 120 -26.85 -8.22 -4.88
C GLY A 120 -26.12 -7.77 -3.62
N THR A 121 -26.79 -7.92 -2.49
CA THR A 121 -26.24 -7.56 -1.18
C THR A 121 -25.99 -8.80 -0.35
N TYR A 122 -24.74 -8.99 0.04
CA TYR A 122 -24.32 -10.05 0.94
C TYR A 122 -24.21 -9.50 2.35
N ARG A 123 -24.67 -10.29 3.30
CA ARG A 123 -24.62 -9.99 4.73
C ARG A 123 -23.85 -11.10 5.42
N CYS A 124 -22.82 -10.72 6.14
CA CYS A 124 -22.01 -11.61 6.95
C CYS A 124 -22.32 -11.33 8.41
N ILE A 125 -22.67 -12.36 9.17
CA ILE A 125 -23.03 -12.28 10.59
C ILE A 125 -22.02 -13.12 11.36
N PHE A 126 -21.27 -12.48 12.25
CA PHE A 126 -20.43 -13.15 13.22
C PHE A 126 -21.18 -13.25 14.54
N THR A 127 -21.50 -14.47 14.92
CA THR A 127 -22.10 -14.80 16.21
C THR A 127 -21.02 -15.37 17.10
N ARG A 128 -20.59 -14.59 18.10
CA ARG A 128 -19.42 -14.91 18.93
C ARG A 128 -19.78 -15.05 20.39
N THR A 129 -19.21 -16.06 21.03
CA THR A 129 -19.20 -16.23 22.48
C THR A 129 -17.78 -16.01 23.00
N LEU A 130 -17.57 -14.87 23.67
CA LEU A 130 -16.33 -14.54 24.37
C LEU A 130 -16.33 -15.20 25.75
N THR A 131 -15.28 -15.95 26.06
CA THR A 131 -15.15 -16.61 27.37
C THR A 131 -14.19 -15.81 28.25
N PHE A 132 -14.73 -15.11 29.24
CA PHE A 132 -13.96 -14.47 30.30
C PHE A 132 -13.85 -15.40 31.51
N SER A 133 -12.95 -15.09 32.45
CA SER A 133 -12.73 -15.92 33.65
C SER A 133 -13.98 -16.05 34.54
N SER A 134 -14.88 -15.07 34.51
CA SER A 134 -16.06 -15.01 35.41
C SER A 134 -17.40 -15.18 34.71
N PHE A 135 -17.50 -14.93 33.41
CA PHE A 135 -18.75 -15.05 32.65
C PHE A 135 -18.47 -15.27 31.16
N LYS A 136 -19.50 -15.70 30.42
CA LYS A 136 -19.49 -15.75 28.95
C LYS A 136 -20.31 -14.58 28.40
N PHE A 137 -19.79 -13.90 27.39
CA PHE A 137 -20.47 -12.80 26.73
C PHE A 137 -20.78 -13.16 25.29
N HIS A 138 -22.04 -12.97 24.90
CA HIS A 138 -22.50 -13.19 23.54
C HIS A 138 -22.52 -11.88 22.77
N ASN A 139 -21.97 -11.86 21.57
CA ASN A 139 -21.97 -10.70 20.69
C ASN A 139 -22.22 -11.10 19.25
N ASP A 140 -23.09 -10.35 18.58
CA ASP A 140 -23.39 -10.52 17.16
C ASP A 140 -22.96 -9.28 16.39
N THR A 141 -22.12 -9.47 15.37
CA THR A 141 -21.63 -8.37 14.51
C THR A 141 -22.01 -8.65 13.07
N THR A 142 -22.66 -7.69 12.43
CA THR A 142 -23.06 -7.79 11.03
C THR A 142 -22.21 -6.89 10.14
N LYS A 143 -21.74 -7.41 9.02
CA LYS A 143 -21.07 -6.67 7.93
C LYS A 143 -21.86 -6.85 6.64
N ILE A 144 -21.95 -5.80 5.84
CA ILE A 144 -22.72 -5.79 4.60
C ILE A 144 -21.75 -5.51 3.45
N VAL A 145 -21.84 -6.30 2.38
CA VAL A 145 -21.05 -6.15 1.16
C VAL A 145 -22.00 -6.08 -0.02
N HIS A 146 -21.91 -5.02 -0.80
CA HIS A 146 -22.67 -4.88 -2.04
C HIS A 146 -21.83 -5.39 -3.20
N LEU A 147 -22.22 -6.52 -3.79
CA LEU A 147 -21.52 -7.13 -4.91
C LEU A 147 -22.16 -6.71 -6.23
N ASN A 148 -21.34 -6.20 -7.13
CA ASN A 148 -21.69 -5.84 -8.48
C ASN A 148 -20.87 -6.68 -9.46
N VAL A 149 -21.53 -7.44 -10.32
CA VAL A 149 -20.84 -8.25 -11.33
C VAL A 149 -20.65 -7.40 -12.57
N VAL A 150 -19.43 -7.38 -13.09
CA VAL A 150 -19.01 -6.59 -14.26
C VAL A 150 -18.34 -7.49 -15.29
N PRO A 151 -18.34 -7.12 -16.59
CA PRO A 151 -17.73 -7.96 -17.61
C PRO A 151 -16.19 -7.88 -17.56
N ARG A 152 -15.64 -6.78 -17.05
CA ARG A 152 -14.20 -6.54 -16.86
C ARG A 152 -13.99 -5.58 -15.70
N LEU A 153 -12.95 -5.80 -14.91
CA LEU A 153 -12.51 -4.86 -13.88
C LEU A 153 -11.91 -3.60 -14.51
N THR A 154 -12.42 -2.44 -14.10
CA THR A 154 -11.80 -1.16 -14.42
C THR A 154 -10.79 -0.80 -13.34
N ARG A 155 -9.66 -0.22 -13.76
CA ARG A 155 -8.66 0.31 -12.83
C ARG A 155 -9.29 1.39 -11.95
N GLY A 156 -9.03 1.34 -10.64
CA GLY A 156 -9.56 2.33 -9.70
C GLY A 156 -9.15 3.76 -10.07
N ILE A 157 -10.09 4.70 -9.97
CA ILE A 157 -9.88 6.11 -10.34
C ILE A 157 -8.66 6.70 -9.60
N ALA A 158 -8.48 6.32 -8.33
CA ALA A 158 -7.33 6.74 -7.51
C ALA A 158 -5.98 6.27 -8.09
N SER A 159 -5.90 5.05 -8.64
CA SER A 159 -4.68 4.54 -9.26
C SER A 159 -4.36 5.27 -10.57
N ILE A 160 -5.37 5.56 -11.39
CA ILE A 160 -5.17 6.31 -12.63
C ILE A 160 -4.73 7.74 -12.31
N LEU A 161 -5.38 8.39 -11.34
CA LEU A 161 -5.06 9.75 -10.93
C LEU A 161 -3.66 9.86 -10.33
N SER A 162 -3.28 8.93 -9.45
CA SER A 162 -1.95 8.97 -8.81
C SER A 162 -0.82 8.78 -9.82
N GLU A 163 -1.02 7.91 -10.81
CA GLU A 163 -0.08 7.70 -11.92
C GLU A 163 0.08 8.97 -12.77
N VAL A 164 -1.03 9.61 -13.17
CA VAL A 164 -0.98 10.87 -13.94
C VAL A 164 -0.32 11.99 -13.13
N MET A 165 -0.70 12.16 -11.86
CA MET A 165 -0.13 13.20 -10.99
C MET A 165 1.37 13.00 -10.77
N MET A 166 1.83 11.76 -10.66
CA MET A 166 3.26 11.44 -10.59
C MET A 166 4.01 11.92 -11.84
N TYR A 167 3.50 11.66 -13.05
CA TYR A 167 4.16 12.12 -14.26
C TYR A 167 4.17 13.65 -14.39
N VAL A 168 3.07 14.31 -14.01
CA VAL A 168 2.98 15.79 -14.03
C VAL A 168 4.00 16.41 -13.08
N THR A 169 4.17 15.87 -11.87
CA THR A 169 5.15 16.38 -10.91
C THR A 169 6.58 16.13 -11.37
N ILE A 170 6.88 14.95 -11.93
CA ILE A 170 8.21 14.65 -12.48
C ILE A 170 8.57 15.61 -13.61
N VAL A 171 7.68 15.78 -14.60
CA VAL A 171 7.93 16.67 -15.74
C VAL A 171 8.02 18.13 -15.28
N GLY A 172 7.15 18.56 -14.36
CA GLY A 172 7.19 19.91 -13.81
C GLY A 172 8.50 20.22 -13.09
N LEU A 173 8.97 19.32 -12.23
CA LEU A 173 10.26 19.46 -11.55
C LEU A 173 11.43 19.43 -12.53
N GLN A 174 11.40 18.57 -13.55
CA GLN A 174 12.45 18.50 -14.55
C GLN A 174 12.55 19.80 -15.36
N VAL A 175 11.41 20.35 -15.80
CA VAL A 175 11.37 21.64 -16.51
C VAL A 175 11.87 22.76 -15.61
N TRP A 176 11.46 22.78 -14.34
CA TRP A 176 11.92 23.78 -13.37
C TRP A 176 13.45 23.73 -13.17
N LEU A 177 14.01 22.54 -12.97
CA LEU A 177 15.47 22.36 -12.87
C LEU A 177 16.20 22.81 -14.15
N VAL A 178 15.67 22.50 -15.33
CA VAL A 178 16.27 22.94 -16.60
C VAL A 178 16.22 24.46 -16.74
N VAL A 179 15.13 25.10 -16.31
CA VAL A 179 15.00 26.57 -16.30
C VAL A 179 16.04 27.20 -15.38
N GLU A 180 16.18 26.70 -14.15
CA GLU A 180 17.20 27.17 -13.20
C GLU A 180 18.62 26.93 -13.72
N MET A 181 18.89 25.75 -14.31
CA MET A 181 20.18 25.45 -14.93
C MET A 181 20.53 26.42 -16.06
N ILE A 182 19.58 26.71 -16.96
CA ILE A 182 19.79 27.68 -18.05
C ILE A 182 19.96 29.10 -17.49
N TYR A 183 19.14 29.48 -16.51
CA TYR A 183 19.22 30.79 -15.86
C TYR A 183 20.58 31.01 -15.20
N CYS A 184 21.03 30.07 -14.37
CA CYS A 184 22.35 30.09 -13.74
C CYS A 184 23.48 30.05 -14.77
N TYR A 185 23.39 29.20 -15.80
CA TYR A 185 24.39 29.13 -16.85
C TYR A 185 24.56 30.47 -17.56
N ARG A 186 23.47 31.10 -18.01
CA ARG A 186 23.53 32.41 -18.69
C ARG A 186 24.11 33.47 -17.76
N LYS A 187 23.68 33.51 -16.50
CA LYS A 187 24.19 34.45 -15.51
C LYS A 187 25.69 34.30 -15.27
N ILE A 188 26.18 33.08 -15.06
CA ILE A 188 27.61 32.81 -14.83
C ILE A 188 28.41 33.09 -16.09
N SER A 189 27.92 32.72 -17.27
CA SER A 189 28.62 32.99 -18.54
C SER A 189 28.86 34.49 -18.76
N ALA A 190 27.87 35.33 -18.45
CA ALA A 190 28.02 36.78 -18.56
C ALA A 190 29.08 37.33 -17.59
N GLN A 191 29.07 36.86 -16.33
CA GLN A 191 30.11 37.25 -15.36
C GLN A 191 31.49 36.69 -15.70
N GLY A 192 31.57 35.52 -16.33
CA GLY A 192 32.82 34.90 -16.76
C GLY A 192 33.49 35.64 -17.92
N GLU A 193 32.71 36.17 -18.87
CA GLU A 193 33.23 37.01 -19.96
C GLU A 193 33.82 38.33 -19.44
N GLU A 194 33.19 38.94 -18.43
CA GLU A 194 33.70 40.15 -17.77
C GLU A 194 35.03 39.87 -17.05
N ALA A 195 35.11 38.79 -16.26
CA ALA A 195 36.35 38.40 -15.57
C ALA A 195 37.50 38.03 -16.55
N LEU A 196 37.18 37.42 -17.70
CA LEU A 196 38.17 37.15 -18.75
C LEU A 196 38.67 38.44 -19.42
N ARG A 197 37.80 39.45 -19.61
CA ARG A 197 38.22 40.77 -20.09
C ARG A 197 39.12 41.50 -19.09
N GLU A 198 38.77 41.46 -17.81
CA GLU A 198 39.56 42.10 -16.75
C GLU A 198 40.95 41.47 -16.64
N SER A 199 41.03 40.14 -16.57
CA SER A 199 42.33 39.44 -16.54
C SER A 199 43.15 39.71 -17.80
N ALA A 200 42.56 39.69 -18.99
CA ALA A 200 43.28 40.03 -20.22
C ALA A 200 43.80 41.47 -20.25
N ALA A 201 43.03 42.42 -19.71
CA ALA A 201 43.48 43.81 -19.57
C ALA A 201 44.64 43.94 -18.57
N GLU A 202 44.60 43.20 -17.45
CA GLU A 202 45.68 43.16 -16.46
C GLU A 202 46.97 42.57 -17.03
N TYR A 203 46.89 41.46 -17.80
CA TYR A 203 48.05 40.89 -18.49
C TYR A 203 48.66 41.85 -19.53
N LEU A 204 47.84 42.58 -20.28
CA LEU A 204 48.31 43.60 -21.23
C LEU A 204 48.99 44.77 -20.51
N ALA A 205 48.47 45.19 -19.35
CA ALA A 205 49.06 46.24 -18.54
C ALA A 205 50.45 45.84 -18.01
N ILE A 206 50.59 44.61 -17.50
CA ILE A 206 51.88 44.06 -17.06
C ILE A 206 52.88 43.97 -18.22
N ALA A 207 52.42 43.55 -19.41
CA ALA A 207 53.27 43.51 -20.60
C ALA A 207 53.74 44.91 -21.04
N SER A 208 52.88 45.94 -20.98
CA SER A 208 53.30 47.32 -21.27
C SER A 208 54.31 47.85 -20.26
N GLU A 209 54.11 47.60 -18.96
CA GLU A 209 55.05 48.04 -17.92
C GLU A 209 56.43 47.39 -18.08
N SER A 210 56.48 46.09 -18.44
CA SER A 210 57.74 45.41 -18.75
C SER A 210 58.45 45.98 -19.99
N LYS A 211 57.69 46.41 -21.01
CA LYS A 211 58.22 47.01 -22.24
C LYS A 211 58.78 48.41 -22.01
N GLU A 212 58.16 49.19 -21.12
CA GLU A 212 58.65 50.51 -20.71
C GLU A 212 59.94 50.40 -19.89
N ASN A 213 60.04 49.41 -19.00
CA ASN A 213 61.28 49.14 -18.26
C ASN A 213 62.44 48.68 -19.16
N CYS A 214 62.17 47.94 -20.24
CA CYS A 214 63.20 47.59 -21.23
C CYS A 214 63.62 48.77 -22.14
N ALA A 215 62.75 49.78 -22.34
CA ALA A 215 63.11 50.99 -23.08
C ALA A 215 63.94 51.98 -22.24
N MET A 216 63.93 51.85 -20.90
CA MET A 216 64.66 52.72 -19.98
C MET A 216 66.10 52.26 -19.69
N VAL A 217 66.50 51.07 -20.15
CA VAL A 217 67.91 50.63 -20.15
C VAL A 217 68.57 51.05 -21.47
N ALA A 218 68.65 52.36 -21.70
CA ALA A 218 69.63 52.90 -22.62
C ALA A 218 70.97 52.93 -21.90
N VAL A 219 71.88 52.08 -22.37
CA VAL A 219 73.30 52.04 -22.01
C VAL A 219 73.89 53.43 -22.23
N THR A 220 74.40 54.04 -21.16
CA THR A 220 75.42 55.09 -21.27
C THR A 220 76.69 54.58 -20.61
N GLU A 221 77.74 54.49 -21.42
CA GLU A 221 79.14 54.31 -21.03
C GLU A 221 79.59 55.29 -19.93
#